data_AF-A0A1J0RD32-F1
#
_entry.id   AF-A0A1J0RD32-F1
#
_cell.length_a   1.000
_cell.length_b   1.000
_cell.length_c   1.000
_cell.angle_alpha   90.00
_cell.angle_beta   90.00
_cell.angle_gamma   90.00
#
_symmetry.space_group_name_H-M   'P 1'
#
loop_
_entity.id
_entity.type
_entity.pdbx_description
1 polymer ?
#
loop_
_entity_poly.entity_id
_entity_poly.type
_entity_poly.pdbx_seq_one_letter_code
_entity_poly.pdbx_strand_id
1 'polypeptide(L)'
;MYLTLSIALFIASARVKTADENQKEFTKLCRVHNLLKTAVVKQKMSSGNSDAHETITAAASRALANVKKLNLTAAEEGKKKVLRDASQYLTLQKVNGDNAAKGYFENVEEPEFQQLRKDLEDIENSKGTGETFAKTYGAPFSDNHKKAIRQPLALLAKAENTIHGKLTTVYNKATLARQKAQLDFSKAVYGDEAMSGKDATSMKPDSQLPDETTATNFPWGPTEDRDAVCKNPAANSGKDESALAIDMVCICTKNEAAGQQLCNSALAS
;
A
#
# COMPACT_ATOMS: atom_id res chain seq x y z
N MET A 1 3.38 -5.77 29.31
CA MET A 1 3.36 -4.67 30.28
C MET A 1 4.18 -3.53 29.70
N TYR A 2 3.67 -2.30 29.75
CA TYR A 2 4.18 -1.05 29.15
C TYR A 2 3.88 -0.82 27.66
N LEU A 3 2.70 -0.27 27.39
CA LEU A 3 2.63 1.06 26.77
C LEU A 3 1.36 1.79 27.24
N THR A 4 1.42 2.24 28.48
CA THR A 4 0.60 3.31 29.03
C THR A 4 1.12 4.65 28.52
N LEU A 5 0.31 5.35 27.72
CA LEU A 5 0.34 6.80 27.58
C LEU A 5 -1.12 7.27 27.77
N SER A 6 -1.57 7.45 29.01
CA SER A 6 -1.53 8.74 29.72
C SER A 6 -2.30 9.83 28.98
N ILE A 7 -3.63 9.77 29.03
CA ILE A 7 -4.49 10.94 28.92
C ILE A 7 -5.01 11.22 30.33
N ALA A 8 -4.30 12.05 31.06
CA ALA A 8 -4.76 12.61 32.33
C ALA A 8 -4.51 14.12 32.34
N LEU A 9 -5.43 14.84 32.99
CA LEU A 9 -5.56 16.29 33.21
C LEU A 9 -6.12 17.10 32.02
N PHE A 10 -7.24 17.82 32.15
CA PHE A 10 -7.62 18.70 33.26
C PHE A 10 -9.13 18.63 33.62
N ILE A 11 -9.41 18.46 34.92
CA ILE A 11 -10.66 18.88 35.58
C ILE A 11 -10.34 20.22 36.26
N ALA A 12 -11.05 21.31 35.93
CA ALA A 12 -11.45 22.35 36.89
C ALA A 12 -12.21 23.54 36.24
N SER A 13 -13.30 23.89 36.93
CA SER A 13 -14.00 25.18 37.02
C SER A 13 -14.90 25.66 35.87
N ALA A 14 -16.19 25.66 36.22
CA ALA A 14 -17.33 26.29 35.57
C ALA A 14 -17.18 27.82 35.42
N ARG A 15 -17.62 28.35 34.26
CA ARG A 15 -18.51 29.52 34.12
C ARG A 15 -19.16 29.50 32.73
N VAL A 16 -20.48 29.33 32.72
CA VAL A 16 -21.36 29.27 31.56
C VAL A 16 -21.14 30.46 30.63
N LYS A 17 -20.51 30.21 29.49
CA LYS A 17 -20.68 30.91 28.23
C LYS A 17 -20.90 29.84 27.17
N THR A 18 -22.16 29.56 26.89
CA THR A 18 -22.63 28.45 26.04
C THR A 18 -22.06 28.44 24.62
N ALA A 19 -21.48 29.55 24.14
CA ALA A 19 -20.76 29.59 22.86
C ALA A 19 -19.27 29.19 22.97
N ASP A 20 -18.60 29.46 24.10
CA ASP A 20 -17.17 29.17 24.29
C ASP A 20 -16.91 27.71 24.73
N GLU A 21 -17.86 27.09 25.43
CA GLU A 21 -17.72 25.73 25.99
C GLU A 21 -17.66 24.67 24.88
N ASN A 22 -18.59 24.72 23.91
CA ASN A 22 -18.62 23.78 22.79
C ASN A 22 -17.52 24.08 21.76
N GLN A 23 -17.00 25.31 21.69
CA GLN A 23 -15.97 25.67 20.72
C GLN A 23 -14.65 24.92 20.96
N LYS A 24 -14.24 24.73 22.22
CA LYS A 24 -13.00 24.00 22.56
C LYS A 24 -13.10 22.52 22.22
N GLU A 25 -14.26 21.92 22.48
CA GLU A 25 -14.55 20.54 22.16
C GLU A 25 -14.64 20.33 20.65
N PHE A 26 -15.40 21.17 19.95
CA PHE A 26 -15.50 21.15 18.49
C PHE A 26 -14.14 21.29 17.82
N THR A 27 -13.27 22.18 18.29
CA THR A 27 -11.90 22.30 17.76
C THR A 27 -11.12 20.98 17.85
N LYS A 28 -11.30 20.21 18.94
CA LYS A 28 -10.67 18.89 19.08
C LYS A 28 -11.31 17.87 18.13
N LEU A 29 -12.63 17.85 18.02
CA LEU A 29 -13.35 16.97 17.11
C LEU A 29 -12.96 17.26 15.65
N CYS A 30 -12.81 18.52 15.24
CA CYS A 30 -12.28 18.90 13.93
C CYS A 30 -10.88 18.35 13.67
N ARG A 31 -9.98 18.36 14.67
CA ARG A 31 -8.65 17.76 14.53
C ARG A 31 -8.72 16.25 14.33
N VAL A 32 -9.57 15.57 15.09
CA VAL A 32 -9.79 14.12 14.94
C VAL A 32 -10.40 13.81 13.56
N HIS A 33 -11.42 14.56 13.15
CA HIS A 33 -12.04 14.46 11.83
C HIS A 33 -11.01 14.64 10.70
N ASN A 34 -10.17 15.68 10.78
CA ASN A 34 -9.12 15.93 9.77
C ASN A 34 -8.07 14.81 9.75
N LEU A 35 -7.70 14.26 10.91
CA LEU A 35 -6.80 13.12 10.99
C LEU A 35 -7.42 11.87 10.32
N LEU A 36 -8.67 11.55 10.63
CA LEU A 36 -9.36 10.37 10.10
C LEU A 36 -9.62 10.47 8.60
N LYS A 37 -9.81 11.68 8.06
CA LYS A 37 -10.00 11.91 6.62
C LYS A 37 -8.71 11.95 5.83
N THR A 38 -7.56 12.03 6.48
CA THR A 38 -6.27 12.06 5.80
C THR A 38 -5.99 10.73 5.11
N ALA A 39 -5.34 10.78 3.94
CA ALA A 39 -4.94 9.59 3.21
C ALA A 39 -3.99 8.71 4.04
N VAL A 40 -4.26 7.41 4.10
CA VAL A 40 -3.37 6.42 4.71
C VAL A 40 -2.34 6.01 3.67
N VAL A 41 -1.39 6.90 3.34
CA VAL A 41 -0.51 6.79 2.16
C VAL A 41 0.41 5.56 2.13
N LYS A 42 0.82 5.13 0.93
CA LYS A 42 1.82 4.07 0.75
C LYS A 42 3.15 4.52 1.35
N GLN A 43 3.84 3.65 2.08
CA GLN A 43 5.24 3.88 2.40
C GLN A 43 6.08 3.72 1.13
N LYS A 44 6.89 4.74 0.83
CA LYS A 44 7.83 4.74 -0.29
C LYS A 44 9.25 4.75 0.26
N MET A 45 10.19 4.18 -0.47
CA MET A 45 11.61 4.40 -0.17
C MET A 45 12.08 5.65 -0.89
N SER A 46 12.89 6.45 -0.21
CA SER A 46 13.72 7.45 -0.88
C SER A 46 14.84 6.71 -1.61
N SER A 47 15.02 6.97 -2.90
CA SER A 47 16.19 6.49 -3.64
C SER A 47 17.33 7.53 -3.55
N GLY A 48 17.84 7.76 -2.33
CA GLY A 48 18.90 8.74 -2.11
C GLY A 48 18.56 10.15 -2.62
N ASN A 49 19.53 10.83 -3.24
CA ASN A 49 19.49 12.24 -3.66
C ASN A 49 18.53 12.57 -4.84
N SER A 50 17.53 11.72 -5.12
CA SER A 50 16.54 11.97 -6.17
C SER A 50 15.13 12.01 -5.62
N ASP A 51 14.30 12.88 -6.19
CA ASP A 51 12.84 12.97 -5.93
C ASP A 51 12.07 11.73 -6.43
N ALA A 52 12.76 10.76 -7.02
CA ALA A 52 12.18 9.51 -7.48
C ALA A 52 11.90 8.60 -6.27
N HIS A 53 10.62 8.51 -5.93
CA HIS A 53 10.11 7.59 -4.92
C HIS A 53 9.49 6.35 -5.57
N GLU A 54 10.10 5.19 -5.35
CA GLU A 54 9.56 3.90 -5.76
C GLU A 54 9.03 3.09 -4.57
N THR A 55 8.21 2.08 -4.86
CA THR A 55 7.78 1.12 -3.84
C THR A 55 8.92 0.15 -3.52
N ILE A 56 8.93 -0.38 -2.29
CA ILE A 56 9.87 -1.42 -1.86
C ILE A 56 9.84 -2.63 -2.80
N THR A 57 8.65 -3.00 -3.28
CA THR A 57 8.46 -4.11 -4.22
C THR A 57 9.02 -3.84 -5.60
N ALA A 58 8.93 -2.62 -6.12
CA ALA A 58 9.53 -2.26 -7.41
C ALA A 58 11.06 -2.31 -7.32
N ALA A 59 11.64 -1.75 -6.26
CA ALA A 59 13.09 -1.80 -6.01
C ALA A 59 13.59 -3.24 -5.92
N ALA A 60 12.92 -4.09 -5.14
CA ALA A 60 13.24 -5.51 -4.99
C ALA A 60 13.10 -6.28 -6.31
N SER A 61 12.09 -5.96 -7.13
CA SER A 61 11.88 -6.63 -8.42
C SER A 61 12.99 -6.29 -9.41
N ARG A 62 13.43 -5.03 -9.44
CA ARG A 62 14.56 -4.60 -10.27
C ARG A 62 15.86 -5.27 -9.84
N ALA A 63 16.11 -5.36 -8.54
CA ALA A 63 17.32 -6.00 -8.00
C ALA A 63 17.34 -7.51 -8.35
N LEU A 64 16.20 -8.22 -8.15
CA LEU A 64 16.05 -9.62 -8.57
C LEU A 64 16.31 -9.81 -10.07
N ALA A 65 15.74 -8.95 -10.91
CA ALA A 65 15.97 -9.00 -12.36
C ALA A 65 17.46 -8.85 -12.72
N ASN A 66 18.15 -7.89 -12.09
CA ASN A 66 19.58 -7.68 -12.31
C ASN A 66 20.42 -8.88 -11.88
N VAL A 67 20.13 -9.49 -10.73
CA VAL A 67 20.86 -10.67 -10.26
C VAL A 67 20.57 -11.90 -11.11
N LYS A 68 19.34 -12.08 -11.59
CA LYS A 68 19.03 -13.13 -12.58
C LYS A 68 19.82 -12.95 -13.87
N LYS A 69 19.90 -11.71 -14.40
CA LYS A 69 20.72 -11.39 -15.57
C LYS A 69 22.21 -11.63 -15.34
N LEU A 70 22.75 -11.22 -14.20
CA LEU A 70 24.13 -11.51 -13.79
C LEU A 70 24.39 -13.01 -13.77
N ASN A 71 23.53 -13.79 -13.11
CA ASN A 71 23.63 -15.24 -13.08
C ASN A 71 23.62 -15.85 -14.50
N LEU A 72 22.77 -15.33 -15.39
CA LEU A 72 22.70 -15.76 -16.79
C LEU A 72 24.00 -15.44 -17.57
N THR A 73 24.66 -14.31 -17.29
CA THR A 73 25.96 -13.99 -17.92
C THR A 73 27.06 -15.00 -17.60
N ALA A 74 27.01 -15.64 -16.42
CA ALA A 74 27.96 -16.67 -15.99
C ALA A 74 27.47 -18.12 -16.27
N ALA A 75 26.27 -18.28 -16.83
CA ALA A 75 25.70 -19.58 -17.15
C ALA A 75 26.59 -20.38 -18.11
N GLU A 76 26.45 -21.70 -18.04
CA GLU A 76 27.14 -22.62 -18.94
C GLU A 76 26.76 -22.38 -20.40
N GLU A 77 27.73 -22.55 -21.29
CA GLU A 77 27.53 -22.30 -22.71
C GLU A 77 26.46 -23.21 -23.32
N GLY A 78 26.30 -24.44 -22.79
CA GLY A 78 25.19 -25.34 -23.16
C GLY A 78 23.82 -24.72 -22.90
N LYS A 79 23.61 -24.12 -21.71
CA LYS A 79 22.36 -23.42 -21.37
C LYS A 79 22.11 -22.23 -22.30
N LYS A 80 23.15 -21.44 -22.57
CA LYS A 80 23.04 -20.28 -23.47
C LYS A 80 22.72 -20.69 -24.90
N LYS A 81 23.34 -21.76 -25.41
CA LYS A 81 23.04 -22.30 -26.74
C LYS A 81 21.58 -22.72 -26.87
N VAL A 82 21.04 -23.40 -25.87
CA VAL A 82 19.60 -23.74 -25.82
C VAL A 82 18.72 -22.49 -25.85
N LEU A 83 19.07 -21.46 -25.08
CA LEU A 83 18.36 -20.18 -25.07
C LEU A 83 18.51 -19.37 -26.36
N ARG A 84 19.58 -19.54 -27.15
CA ARG A 84 19.74 -18.85 -28.44
C ARG A 84 18.97 -19.54 -29.55
N ASP A 85 18.95 -20.87 -29.58
CA ASP A 85 18.36 -21.64 -30.65
C ASP A 85 16.82 -21.70 -30.53
N ALA A 86 16.14 -20.66 -31.03
CA ALA A 86 14.67 -20.57 -31.05
C ALA A 86 14.04 -21.59 -31.99
N SER A 87 14.77 -22.01 -33.03
CA SER A 87 14.29 -22.98 -34.01
C SER A 87 14.11 -24.37 -33.39
N GLN A 88 15.11 -24.84 -32.65
CA GLN A 88 15.10 -26.14 -32.00
C GLN A 88 14.37 -26.09 -30.66
N TYR A 89 14.62 -25.08 -29.83
CA TYR A 89 14.15 -25.00 -28.45
C TYR A 89 13.19 -23.84 -28.22
N LEU A 90 12.13 -23.79 -29.02
CA LEU A 90 11.10 -22.75 -28.92
C LEU A 90 10.39 -22.76 -27.55
N THR A 91 10.18 -23.93 -26.97
CA THR A 91 9.46 -24.13 -25.70
C THR A 91 10.23 -25.06 -24.76
N LEU A 92 9.93 -25.01 -23.47
CA LEU A 92 10.47 -25.96 -22.48
C LEU A 92 10.09 -27.40 -22.82
N GLN A 93 8.93 -27.63 -23.42
CA GLN A 93 8.55 -28.97 -23.86
C GLN A 93 9.56 -29.55 -24.85
N LYS A 94 10.05 -28.73 -25.80
CA LYS A 94 11.10 -29.16 -26.75
C LYS A 94 12.44 -29.39 -26.05
N VAL A 95 12.81 -28.52 -25.10
CA VAL A 95 14.02 -28.69 -24.29
C VAL A 95 13.99 -30.00 -23.50
N ASN A 96 12.87 -30.28 -22.83
CA ASN A 96 12.68 -31.47 -22.00
C ASN A 96 12.55 -32.77 -22.83
N GLY A 97 12.28 -32.65 -24.13
CA GLY A 97 12.28 -33.77 -25.07
C GLY A 97 13.67 -34.17 -25.58
N ASP A 98 14.70 -33.34 -25.38
CA ASP A 98 16.07 -33.60 -25.83
C ASP A 98 16.95 -34.09 -24.67
N ASN A 99 17.50 -35.30 -24.78
CA ASN A 99 18.34 -35.89 -23.72
C ASN A 99 19.59 -35.07 -23.36
N ALA A 100 20.14 -34.28 -24.29
CA ALA A 100 21.32 -33.45 -24.04
C ALA A 100 20.98 -32.12 -23.35
N ALA A 101 19.72 -31.68 -23.41
CA ALA A 101 19.26 -30.42 -22.84
C ALA A 101 18.31 -30.58 -21.64
N LYS A 102 17.69 -31.77 -21.51
CA LYS A 102 16.81 -32.16 -20.41
C LYS A 102 17.59 -32.15 -19.10
N GLY A 103 17.39 -31.10 -18.32
CA GLY A 103 18.12 -30.84 -17.07
C GLY A 103 18.60 -29.39 -16.93
N TYR A 104 18.76 -28.67 -18.04
CA TYR A 104 19.28 -27.30 -17.97
C TYR A 104 18.33 -26.31 -17.29
N PHE A 105 17.02 -26.53 -17.40
CA PHE A 105 15.96 -25.65 -16.92
C PHE A 105 14.96 -26.39 -16.01
N GLU A 106 15.48 -27.27 -15.14
CA GLU A 106 14.65 -27.93 -14.12
C GLU A 106 14.00 -26.89 -13.19
N ASN A 107 12.70 -27.09 -12.90
CA ASN A 107 11.89 -26.19 -12.07
C ASN A 107 11.77 -24.76 -12.63
N VAL A 108 11.96 -24.59 -13.94
CA VAL A 108 11.66 -23.36 -14.66
C VAL A 108 10.32 -23.53 -15.36
N GLU A 109 9.45 -22.53 -15.27
CA GLU A 109 8.16 -22.49 -15.97
C GLU A 109 8.31 -21.81 -17.33
N GLU A 110 7.40 -22.11 -18.27
CA GLU A 110 7.48 -21.60 -19.66
C GLU A 110 7.62 -20.06 -19.73
N PRO A 111 6.87 -19.25 -18.96
CA PRO A 111 7.06 -17.80 -18.96
C PRO A 111 8.45 -17.37 -18.49
N GLU A 112 9.04 -18.07 -17.52
CA GLU A 112 10.39 -17.77 -17.05
C GLU A 112 11.44 -18.17 -18.08
N PHE A 113 11.26 -19.31 -18.77
CA PHE A 113 12.14 -19.70 -19.88
C PHE A 113 12.15 -18.67 -21.01
N GLN A 114 10.98 -18.17 -21.41
CA GLN A 114 10.88 -17.11 -22.42
C GLN A 114 11.51 -15.80 -21.94
N GLN A 115 11.40 -15.49 -20.64
CA GLN A 115 12.08 -14.33 -20.07
C GLN A 115 13.60 -14.48 -20.08
N LEU A 116 14.14 -15.66 -19.74
CA LEU A 116 15.58 -15.94 -19.81
C LEU A 116 16.15 -15.77 -21.23
N ARG A 117 15.37 -16.12 -22.26
CA ARG A 117 15.75 -15.89 -23.66
C ARG A 117 15.87 -14.39 -23.96
N LYS A 118 14.84 -13.61 -23.62
CA LYS A 118 14.85 -12.14 -23.78
C LYS A 118 15.98 -11.49 -22.99
N ASP A 119 16.24 -11.96 -21.79
CA ASP A 119 17.31 -11.45 -20.95
C ASP A 119 18.68 -11.76 -21.56
N LEU A 120 18.88 -12.96 -22.15
CA LEU A 120 20.10 -13.30 -22.86
C LEU A 120 20.31 -12.40 -24.10
N GLU A 121 19.26 -12.21 -24.90
CA GLU A 121 19.29 -11.31 -26.06
C GLU A 121 19.67 -9.88 -25.64
N ASP A 122 19.10 -9.37 -24.54
CA ASP A 122 19.42 -8.05 -24.00
C ASP A 122 20.87 -7.96 -23.49
N ILE A 123 21.37 -8.99 -22.79
CA ILE A 123 22.76 -9.07 -22.34
C ILE A 123 23.74 -9.05 -23.51
N GLU A 124 23.39 -9.71 -24.61
CA GLU A 124 24.25 -9.82 -25.81
C GLU A 124 24.13 -8.59 -26.73
N ASN A 125 23.09 -7.77 -26.55
CA ASN A 125 22.91 -6.52 -27.28
C ASN A 125 23.88 -5.44 -26.76
N SER A 126 24.74 -4.94 -27.64
CA SER A 126 25.72 -3.88 -27.32
C SER A 126 25.13 -2.47 -27.29
N LYS A 127 23.81 -2.32 -27.33
CA LYS A 127 23.10 -1.03 -27.32
C LYS A 127 22.07 -0.97 -26.19
N GLY A 128 21.77 0.26 -25.75
CA GLY A 128 20.65 0.53 -24.84
C GLY A 128 20.81 -0.11 -23.46
N THR A 129 19.84 -0.94 -23.07
CA THR A 129 19.80 -1.61 -21.77
C THR A 129 20.94 -2.61 -21.57
N GLY A 130 21.33 -3.34 -22.62
CA GLY A 130 22.48 -4.25 -22.60
C GLY A 130 23.81 -3.53 -22.39
N GLU A 131 24.04 -2.41 -23.06
CA GLU A 131 25.24 -1.57 -22.86
C GLU A 131 25.32 -1.04 -21.43
N THR A 132 24.20 -0.55 -20.90
CA THR A 132 24.11 -0.02 -19.52
C THR A 132 24.40 -1.12 -18.51
N PHE A 133 23.83 -2.31 -18.70
CA PHE A 133 24.08 -3.48 -17.86
C PHE A 133 25.56 -3.88 -17.91
N ALA A 134 26.13 -3.99 -19.11
CA ALA A 134 27.53 -4.36 -19.31
C ALA A 134 28.49 -3.39 -18.61
N LYS A 135 28.27 -2.07 -18.73
CA LYS A 135 29.05 -1.04 -18.03
C LYS A 135 28.91 -1.12 -16.52
N THR A 136 27.68 -1.35 -16.03
CA THR A 136 27.40 -1.39 -14.58
C THR A 136 28.09 -2.58 -13.90
N TYR A 137 28.11 -3.73 -14.56
CA TYR A 137 28.54 -4.99 -13.94
C TYR A 137 29.85 -5.57 -14.51
N GLY A 138 30.49 -4.88 -15.47
CA GLY A 138 31.75 -5.33 -16.06
C GLY A 138 31.61 -6.59 -16.93
N ALA A 139 30.49 -6.76 -17.62
CA ALA A 139 30.27 -7.87 -18.55
C ALA A 139 30.75 -7.53 -19.98
N PRO A 140 31.14 -8.54 -20.81
CA PRO A 140 31.16 -9.97 -20.52
C PRO A 140 32.36 -10.38 -19.65
N PHE A 141 32.13 -11.39 -18.81
CA PHE A 141 33.22 -12.00 -18.01
C PHE A 141 34.10 -12.92 -18.86
N SER A 142 35.39 -13.03 -18.51
CA SER A 142 36.25 -14.07 -19.07
C SER A 142 35.77 -15.47 -18.64
N ASP A 143 36.12 -16.52 -19.37
CA ASP A 143 35.62 -17.87 -19.07
C ASP A 143 36.09 -18.39 -17.70
N ASN A 144 37.31 -18.05 -17.30
CA ASN A 144 37.82 -18.34 -15.97
C ASN A 144 36.99 -17.63 -14.88
N HIS A 145 36.66 -16.35 -15.09
CA HIS A 145 35.79 -15.62 -14.16
C HIS A 145 34.38 -16.21 -14.12
N LYS A 146 33.76 -16.52 -15.26
CA LYS A 146 32.43 -17.17 -15.32
C LYS A 146 32.43 -18.45 -14.48
N LYS A 147 33.44 -19.31 -14.64
CA LYS A 147 33.54 -20.57 -13.89
C LYS A 147 33.65 -20.34 -12.38
N ALA A 148 34.43 -19.35 -11.95
CA ALA A 148 34.63 -19.03 -10.55
C ALA A 148 33.38 -18.44 -9.87
N ILE A 149 32.61 -17.61 -10.59
CA ILE A 149 31.48 -16.87 -10.01
C ILE A 149 30.12 -17.52 -10.24
N ARG A 150 30.02 -18.54 -11.09
CA ARG A 150 28.73 -19.18 -11.46
C ARG A 150 27.94 -19.66 -10.24
N GLN A 151 28.56 -20.44 -9.36
CA GLN A 151 27.88 -20.94 -8.17
C GLN A 151 27.53 -19.82 -7.17
N PRO A 152 28.44 -18.88 -6.85
CA PRO A 152 28.09 -17.69 -6.08
C PRO A 152 26.88 -16.91 -6.63
N LEU A 153 26.83 -16.66 -7.95
CA LEU A 153 25.70 -15.94 -8.57
C LEU A 153 24.40 -16.73 -8.55
N ALA A 154 24.46 -18.05 -8.72
CA ALA A 154 23.29 -18.91 -8.60
C ALA A 154 22.71 -18.90 -7.17
N LEU A 155 23.58 -18.92 -6.15
CA LEU A 155 23.18 -18.80 -4.75
C LEU A 155 22.58 -17.42 -4.45
N LEU A 156 23.18 -16.35 -4.98
CA LEU A 156 22.68 -14.99 -4.85
C LEU A 156 21.28 -14.84 -5.46
N ALA A 157 21.07 -15.37 -6.68
CA ALA A 157 19.76 -15.35 -7.33
C ALA A 157 18.68 -16.08 -6.52
N LYS A 158 19.02 -17.22 -5.90
CA LYS A 158 18.10 -17.96 -5.03
C LYS A 158 17.77 -17.19 -3.74
N ALA A 159 18.79 -16.60 -3.11
CA ALA A 159 18.62 -15.79 -1.91
C ALA A 159 17.72 -14.57 -2.19
N GLU A 160 17.97 -13.89 -3.31
CA GLU A 160 17.21 -12.71 -3.69
C GLU A 160 15.77 -13.04 -4.07
N ASN A 161 15.52 -14.16 -4.76
CA ASN A 161 14.16 -14.63 -5.01
C ASN A 161 13.37 -14.86 -3.70
N THR A 162 14.05 -15.42 -2.69
CA THR A 162 13.47 -15.62 -1.36
C THR A 162 13.15 -14.29 -0.67
N ILE A 163 14.06 -13.31 -0.74
CA ILE A 163 13.87 -11.98 -0.15
C ILE A 163 12.72 -11.24 -0.86
N HIS A 164 12.70 -11.27 -2.19
CA HIS A 164 11.64 -10.68 -3.01
C HIS A 164 10.26 -11.24 -2.65
N GLY A 165 10.13 -12.56 -2.50
CA GLY A 165 8.87 -13.19 -2.09
C GLY A 165 8.41 -12.74 -0.70
N LYS A 166 9.35 -12.63 0.26
CA LYS A 166 9.05 -12.11 1.61
C LYS A 166 8.61 -10.65 1.57
N LEU A 167 9.31 -9.80 0.82
CA LEU A 167 8.97 -8.38 0.67
C LEU A 167 7.60 -8.18 0.01
N THR A 168 7.30 -8.96 -1.03
CA THR A 168 5.99 -8.96 -1.69
C THR A 168 4.88 -9.33 -0.71
N THR A 169 5.11 -10.36 0.11
CA THR A 169 4.15 -10.77 1.15
C THR A 169 3.89 -9.66 2.17
N VAL A 170 4.95 -9.03 2.70
CA VAL A 170 4.84 -7.93 3.67
C VAL A 170 4.12 -6.73 3.06
N TYR A 171 4.45 -6.38 1.82
CA TYR A 171 3.83 -5.26 1.12
C TYR A 171 2.32 -5.48 0.88
N ASN A 172 1.92 -6.71 0.53
CA ASN A 172 0.50 -7.06 0.39
C ASN A 172 -0.24 -6.94 1.73
N LYS A 173 0.35 -7.42 2.82
CA LYS A 173 -0.21 -7.25 4.17
C LYS A 173 -0.36 -5.78 4.55
N ALA A 174 0.65 -4.95 4.27
CA ALA A 174 0.59 -3.51 4.52
C ALA A 174 -0.51 -2.83 3.70
N THR A 175 -0.71 -3.25 2.45
CA THR A 175 -1.78 -2.72 1.59
C THR A 175 -3.17 -3.04 2.16
N LEU A 176 -3.39 -4.29 2.56
CA LEU A 176 -4.64 -4.71 3.21
C LEU A 176 -4.88 -3.99 4.54
N ALA A 177 -3.82 -3.80 5.35
CA ALA A 177 -3.91 -3.07 6.60
C ALA A 177 -4.33 -1.60 6.39
N ARG A 178 -3.80 -0.94 5.36
CA ARG A 178 -4.17 0.44 5.01
C ARG A 178 -5.61 0.55 4.52
N GLN A 179 -6.05 -0.40 3.72
CA GLN A 179 -7.44 -0.54 3.28
C GLN A 179 -8.39 -0.72 4.47
N LYS A 180 -8.04 -1.62 5.40
CA LYS A 180 -8.82 -1.81 6.63
C LYS A 180 -8.82 -0.56 7.50
N ALA A 181 -7.69 0.10 7.69
CA ALA A 181 -7.60 1.34 8.45
C ALA A 181 -8.50 2.42 7.85
N GLN A 182 -8.51 2.59 6.54
CA GLN A 182 -9.38 3.56 5.89
C GLN A 182 -10.86 3.22 6.08
N LEU A 183 -11.26 1.95 6.00
CA LEU A 183 -12.64 1.54 6.32
C LEU A 183 -13.01 1.86 7.77
N ASP A 184 -12.13 1.52 8.72
CA ASP A 184 -12.35 1.76 10.14
C ASP A 184 -12.43 3.29 10.43
N PHE A 185 -11.64 4.11 9.73
CA PHE A 185 -11.74 5.58 9.80
C PHE A 185 -13.04 6.10 9.21
N SER A 186 -13.48 5.59 8.05
CA SER A 186 -14.77 5.95 7.48
C SER A 186 -15.93 5.62 8.41
N LYS A 187 -15.90 4.44 9.06
CA LYS A 187 -16.91 4.06 10.07
C LYS A 187 -16.87 4.97 11.30
N ALA A 188 -15.68 5.37 11.75
CA ALA A 188 -15.57 6.30 12.86
C ALA A 188 -16.12 7.70 12.53
N VAL A 189 -15.92 8.17 11.29
CA VAL A 189 -16.41 9.49 10.85
C VAL A 189 -17.90 9.46 10.53
N TYR A 190 -18.33 8.46 9.75
CA TYR A 190 -19.66 8.40 9.14
C TYR A 190 -20.60 7.37 9.76
N GLY A 191 -20.13 6.54 10.69
CA GLY A 191 -20.93 5.47 11.31
C GLY A 191 -20.99 4.19 10.47
N ASP A 192 -21.37 3.10 11.13
CA ASP A 192 -21.47 1.78 10.49
C ASP A 192 -22.61 1.70 9.45
N GLU A 193 -23.71 2.41 9.68
CA GLU A 193 -24.88 2.41 8.79
C GLU A 193 -24.57 3.08 7.44
N ALA A 194 -23.92 4.24 7.45
CA ALA A 194 -23.50 4.93 6.23
C ALA A 194 -22.45 4.12 5.43
N MET A 195 -21.67 3.29 6.13
CA MET A 195 -20.67 2.39 5.53
C MET A 195 -21.22 1.00 5.21
N SER A 196 -22.54 0.79 5.29
CA SER A 196 -23.16 -0.50 4.99
C SER A 196 -22.86 -0.95 3.55
N GLY A 197 -22.53 -2.24 3.40
CA GLY A 197 -22.14 -2.84 2.11
C GLY A 197 -20.75 -2.46 1.61
N LYS A 198 -19.97 -1.67 2.34
CA LYS A 198 -18.56 -1.39 2.05
C LYS A 198 -17.65 -2.37 2.77
N ASP A 199 -16.55 -2.74 2.13
CA ASP A 199 -15.50 -3.55 2.72
C ASP A 199 -14.12 -2.92 2.51
N ALA A 200 -13.08 -3.51 3.10
CA ALA A 200 -11.72 -3.01 2.99
C ALA A 200 -11.23 -2.96 1.53
N THR A 201 -11.67 -3.89 0.67
CA THR A 201 -11.22 -3.93 -0.73
C THR A 201 -11.78 -2.79 -1.56
N SER A 202 -12.94 -2.24 -1.17
CA SER A 202 -13.55 -1.05 -1.79
C SER A 202 -12.85 0.27 -1.44
N MET A 203 -11.92 0.25 -0.47
CA MET A 203 -11.23 1.45 0.02
C MET A 203 -10.05 1.86 -0.90
N LYS A 204 -9.81 3.18 -0.99
CA LYS A 204 -8.74 3.82 -1.75
C LYS A 204 -7.80 4.60 -0.80
N PRO A 205 -6.85 3.92 -0.12
CA PRO A 205 -6.10 4.50 0.99
C PRO A 205 -5.14 5.63 0.59
N ASP A 206 -4.85 5.80 -0.71
CA ASP A 206 -4.02 6.90 -1.23
C ASP A 206 -4.80 8.22 -1.44
N SER A 207 -6.11 8.20 -1.23
CA SER A 207 -6.98 9.38 -1.31
C SER A 207 -7.49 9.73 0.07
N GLN A 208 -7.80 11.01 0.28
CA GLN A 208 -8.59 11.41 1.44
C GLN A 208 -9.92 10.67 1.43
N LEU A 209 -10.51 10.48 2.62
CA LEU A 209 -11.88 9.98 2.68
C LEU A 209 -12.77 10.92 1.86
N PRO A 210 -13.59 10.38 0.94
CA PRO A 210 -14.53 11.19 0.19
C PRO A 210 -15.46 11.92 1.19
N ASP A 211 -15.78 13.16 0.89
CA ASP A 211 -16.75 13.97 1.63
C ASP A 211 -18.14 13.43 1.33
N GLU A 212 -18.48 12.29 1.94
CA GLU A 212 -19.68 11.55 1.53
C GLU A 212 -20.94 12.07 2.21
N THR A 213 -20.89 12.77 3.34
CA THR A 213 -22.11 13.16 4.06
C THR A 213 -22.88 14.28 3.35
N THR A 214 -23.91 13.90 2.62
CA THR A 214 -25.04 14.72 2.19
C THR A 214 -26.21 14.55 3.17
N ALA A 215 -27.27 15.35 3.02
CA ALA A 215 -28.49 15.17 3.82
C ALA A 215 -29.12 13.77 3.65
N THR A 216 -28.89 13.10 2.52
CA THR A 216 -29.52 11.81 2.20
C THR A 216 -28.77 10.59 2.73
N ASN A 217 -27.52 10.75 3.16
CA ASN A 217 -26.69 9.66 3.70
C ASN A 217 -25.96 10.04 4.99
N PHE A 218 -26.33 11.16 5.60
CA PHE A 218 -25.92 11.47 6.95
C PHE A 218 -26.40 10.33 7.87
N PRO A 219 -25.57 9.86 8.83
CA PRO A 219 -25.88 8.67 9.64
C PRO A 219 -26.95 8.90 10.71
N TRP A 220 -27.94 9.74 10.44
CA TRP A 220 -29.12 9.90 11.28
C TRP A 220 -30.13 8.80 11.00
N GLY A 221 -30.76 8.31 12.07
CA GLY A 221 -31.95 7.48 11.94
C GLY A 221 -33.07 8.24 11.18
N PRO A 222 -33.85 7.57 10.31
CA PRO A 222 -34.76 8.21 9.35
C PRO A 222 -35.99 8.92 9.95
N THR A 223 -36.13 8.97 11.27
CA THR A 223 -37.39 9.36 11.95
C THR A 223 -37.23 10.23 13.19
N GLU A 224 -36.00 10.52 13.61
CA GLU A 224 -35.72 11.29 14.83
C GLU A 224 -35.17 12.67 14.45
N ASP A 225 -35.65 13.72 15.13
CA ASP A 225 -35.04 15.05 15.01
C ASP A 225 -33.70 15.11 15.75
N ARG A 226 -32.95 16.19 15.55
CA ARG A 226 -31.65 16.40 16.22
C ARG A 226 -31.75 16.16 17.72
N ASP A 227 -32.77 16.69 18.39
CA ASP A 227 -32.86 16.59 19.85
C ASP A 227 -33.11 15.15 20.32
N ALA A 228 -33.89 14.36 19.57
CA ALA A 228 -34.09 12.95 19.83
C ALA A 228 -32.80 12.13 19.61
N VAL A 229 -32.08 12.39 18.52
CA VAL A 229 -30.79 11.73 18.20
C VAL A 229 -29.72 12.06 19.26
N CYS A 230 -29.61 13.34 19.65
CA CYS A 230 -28.57 13.86 20.53
C CYS A 230 -28.83 13.65 22.03
N LYS A 231 -29.98 13.07 22.40
CA LYS A 231 -30.38 12.87 23.80
C LYS A 231 -30.12 11.46 24.30
N ASN A 232 -30.15 10.47 23.41
CA ASN A 232 -30.03 9.06 23.76
C ASN A 232 -28.85 8.45 22.99
N PRO A 233 -27.62 8.60 23.50
CA PRO A 233 -26.46 8.03 22.85
C PRO A 233 -26.59 6.51 22.77
N ALA A 234 -26.22 5.97 21.61
CA ALA A 234 -26.23 4.54 21.38
C ALA A 234 -25.27 4.19 20.25
N ALA A 235 -24.29 3.34 20.57
CA ALA A 235 -23.32 2.86 19.60
C ALA A 235 -24.02 2.12 18.46
N ASN A 236 -23.55 2.35 17.23
CA ASN A 236 -23.99 1.67 16.01
C ASN A 236 -25.50 1.79 15.70
N SER A 237 -26.18 2.85 16.15
CA SER A 237 -27.64 3.00 15.99
C SER A 237 -28.09 4.29 15.28
N GLY A 238 -27.18 5.01 14.63
CA GLY A 238 -27.47 6.31 14.02
C GLY A 238 -27.84 7.40 15.03
N LYS A 239 -27.39 7.26 16.28
CA LYS A 239 -27.57 8.18 17.41
C LYS A 239 -26.23 8.81 17.82
N ASP A 240 -26.26 9.75 18.76
CA ASP A 240 -25.04 10.30 19.36
C ASP A 240 -24.10 9.18 19.84
N GLU A 241 -22.79 9.41 19.76
CA GLU A 241 -21.71 8.43 19.98
C GLU A 241 -21.57 7.32 18.93
N SER A 242 -22.44 7.25 17.91
CA SER A 242 -22.31 6.24 16.84
C SER A 242 -21.42 6.67 15.66
N ALA A 243 -21.15 7.96 15.52
CA ALA A 243 -20.27 8.52 14.51
C ALA A 243 -19.81 9.94 14.88
N LEU A 244 -18.56 10.28 14.58
CA LEU A 244 -18.01 11.61 14.85
C LEU A 244 -18.81 12.74 14.16
N ALA A 245 -19.35 12.48 12.96
CA ALA A 245 -20.20 13.44 12.27
C ALA A 245 -21.47 13.78 13.07
N ILE A 246 -22.08 12.80 13.75
CA ILE A 246 -23.27 13.00 14.59
C ILE A 246 -22.89 13.83 15.81
N ASP A 247 -21.82 13.46 16.52
CA ASP A 247 -21.33 14.17 17.69
C ASP A 247 -21.07 15.66 17.36
N MET A 248 -20.40 15.91 16.22
CA MET A 248 -20.14 17.27 15.74
C MET A 248 -21.43 18.06 15.46
N VAL A 249 -22.47 17.43 14.89
CA VAL A 249 -23.77 18.09 14.67
C VAL A 249 -24.52 18.32 15.99
N CYS A 250 -24.48 17.36 16.91
CA CYS A 250 -25.10 17.45 18.22
C CYS A 250 -24.55 18.61 19.05
N ILE A 251 -23.22 18.82 19.05
CA ILE A 251 -22.64 19.94 19.81
C ILE A 251 -22.78 21.31 19.11
N CYS A 252 -22.92 21.34 17.79
CA CYS A 252 -22.85 22.58 17.01
C CYS A 252 -24.17 23.12 16.47
N THR A 253 -25.25 22.34 16.51
CA THR A 253 -26.56 22.76 15.99
C THR A 253 -27.62 22.71 17.08
N LYS A 254 -28.71 23.47 16.92
CA LYS A 254 -29.92 23.38 17.73
C LYS A 254 -31.14 23.14 16.83
N ASN A 255 -32.12 22.41 17.35
CA ASN A 255 -33.42 22.26 16.70
C ASN A 255 -34.28 23.52 16.91
N GLU A 256 -34.07 24.55 16.09
CA GLU A 256 -34.85 25.79 16.11
C GLU A 256 -35.29 26.18 14.69
N ALA A 257 -36.42 26.90 14.57
CA ALA A 257 -37.03 27.25 13.28
C ALA A 257 -36.12 28.05 12.33
N ALA A 258 -35.09 28.72 12.86
CA ALA A 258 -34.11 29.51 12.09
C ALA A 258 -32.69 28.91 12.09
N GLY A 259 -32.50 27.67 12.56
CA GLY A 259 -31.21 26.96 12.56
C GLY A 259 -30.05 27.76 13.15
N GLN A 260 -29.85 27.72 14.47
CA GLN A 260 -28.66 28.33 15.07
C GLN A 260 -27.44 27.40 14.96
N GLN A 261 -26.34 27.93 14.39
CA GLN A 261 -25.01 27.32 14.48
C GLN A 261 -24.27 27.90 15.69
N LEU A 262 -23.75 27.01 16.55
CA LEU A 262 -23.08 27.36 17.81
C LEU A 262 -21.54 27.35 17.71
N CYS A 263 -20.98 26.91 16.59
CA CYS A 263 -19.55 26.62 16.42
C CYS A 263 -18.84 27.50 15.35
N ASN A 264 -19.37 28.69 15.06
CA ASN A 264 -19.07 29.52 13.87
C ASN A 264 -17.61 29.96 13.67
N SER A 265 -16.70 29.73 14.63
CA SER A 265 -15.34 30.28 14.63
C SER A 265 -14.22 29.24 14.41
N ALA A 266 -14.52 27.94 14.28
CA ALA A 266 -13.50 26.90 14.20
C ALA A 266 -13.19 26.37 12.79
N LEU A 267 -13.89 26.85 11.75
CA LEU A 267 -13.65 26.44 10.35
C LEU A 267 -12.61 27.31 9.63
N ALA A 268 -12.03 28.32 10.30
CA ALA A 268 -11.14 29.33 9.71
C ALA A 268 -9.66 29.23 10.13
N SER A 269 -9.22 28.13 10.77
CA SER A 269 -7.82 27.95 11.20
C SER A 269 -7.25 26.59 10.82
#